data_AF-A0A936RVU5-F1
#
_entry.id   AF-A0A936RVU5-F1
#
_cell.length_a   1.000
_cell.length_b   1.000
_cell.length_c   1.000
_cell.angle_alpha   90.00
_cell.angle_beta   90.00
_cell.angle_gamma   90.00
#
_symmetry.space_group_name_H-M   'P 1'
#
loop_
_entity.id
_entity.type
_entity.pdbx_description
1 polymer ?
#
loop_
_entity_poly.entity_id
_entity_poly.type
_entity_poly.pdbx_seq_one_letter_code
_entity_poly.pdbx_strand_id
1 'polypeptide(L)'
;MQALHYSTLILCWLAIAPAFAQDAAPAQGMVIPGWHEPPAWFKESFLDMREDIAEATKSGRRLMLYFHQDGCPYCAKLLRENFGDKAIADKTRKHFDVIAINLWGDREVTDLAGKPTTEKEFAKALRVQFTPTLLMLDEKGGTALRLNGYIPPHQFHAALDYAGGRLEKKQSFTDYLLVREPAPASGTLHDAPWLMKAPLDLTKRDGKPTLVIFEQKVCAGCDEMHAEGFPRPEVAALLQRYRAARVDIAANEVLKTPNGKSLAMRDWARQLKIAYTPSFVFFDAGGREVFRVEGYLRPFHLASSLDYVASGAYRKQPEFQRFIEARAAARREKGEKIELMK
;
A
#
# COMPACT_ATOMS: atom_id res chain seq x y z
N MET A 1 69.40 60.59 35.61
CA MET A 1 69.07 59.22 36.05
C MET A 1 67.56 59.09 36.13
N GLN A 2 67.04 57.95 35.66
CA GLN A 2 65.64 57.48 35.69
C GLN A 2 64.69 58.04 34.62
N ALA A 3 64.54 57.25 33.55
CA ALA A 3 63.44 57.33 32.60
C ALA A 3 62.27 56.46 33.11
N LEU A 4 61.06 57.02 33.19
CA LEU A 4 59.83 56.27 33.43
C LEU A 4 59.30 55.72 32.10
N HIS A 5 59.18 54.40 32.01
CA HIS A 5 58.44 53.72 30.94
C HIS A 5 56.95 53.65 31.29
N TYR A 6 56.11 54.25 30.45
CA TYR A 6 54.66 54.01 30.42
C TYR A 6 54.38 52.88 29.42
N SER A 7 53.92 51.72 29.92
CA SER A 7 53.39 50.63 29.10
C SER A 7 51.91 50.86 28.81
N THR A 8 51.59 51.20 27.57
CA THR A 8 50.22 51.26 27.05
C THR A 8 49.72 49.85 26.74
N LEU A 9 48.76 49.35 27.52
CA LEU A 9 48.04 48.10 27.23
C LEU A 9 47.03 48.34 26.10
N ILE A 10 47.24 47.72 24.94
CA ILE A 10 46.27 47.65 23.84
C ILE A 10 45.30 46.51 24.14
N LEU A 11 44.03 46.84 24.43
CA LEU A 11 42.95 45.88 24.56
C LEU A 11 42.42 45.51 23.16
N CYS A 12 42.77 44.34 22.64
CA CYS A 12 42.17 43.79 21.43
C CYS A 12 40.74 43.28 21.74
N TRP A 13 39.72 44.00 21.26
CA TRP A 13 38.35 43.50 21.18
C TRP A 13 38.26 42.44 20.06
N LEU A 14 38.10 41.17 20.46
CA LEU A 14 37.68 40.10 19.55
C LEU A 14 36.17 40.20 19.33
N ALA A 15 35.76 40.61 18.13
CA ALA A 15 34.39 40.50 17.68
C ALA A 15 34.03 39.03 17.45
N ILE A 16 33.17 38.47 18.30
CA ILE A 16 32.58 37.14 18.10
C ILE A 16 31.40 37.32 17.14
N ALA A 17 31.58 36.96 15.87
CA ALA A 17 30.47 36.84 14.93
C ALA A 17 29.67 35.55 15.24
N PRO A 18 28.32 35.58 15.22
CA PRO A 18 27.53 34.37 15.38
C PRO A 18 27.68 33.53 14.11
N ALA A 19 28.27 32.33 14.25
CA ALA A 19 28.27 31.34 13.20
C ALA A 19 26.83 30.84 13.01
N PHE A 20 26.15 31.30 11.96
CA PHE A 20 24.97 30.62 11.45
C PHE A 20 25.42 29.24 10.98
N ALA A 21 24.98 28.20 11.69
CA ALA A 21 25.10 26.82 11.22
C ALA A 21 24.26 26.71 9.94
N GLN A 22 24.93 26.69 8.79
CA GLN A 22 24.32 26.23 7.56
C GLN A 22 24.05 24.74 7.72
N ASP A 23 22.78 24.35 7.67
CA ASP A 23 22.39 22.96 7.49
C ASP A 23 23.14 22.42 6.26
N ALA A 24 24.10 21.54 6.52
CA ALA A 24 24.87 20.90 5.48
C ALA A 24 23.90 20.08 4.62
N ALA A 25 23.80 20.45 3.34
CA ALA A 25 23.15 19.61 2.35
C ALA A 25 23.75 18.19 2.41
N PRO A 26 22.95 17.12 2.28
CA PRO A 26 23.49 15.76 2.31
C PRO A 26 24.55 15.60 1.22
N ALA A 27 25.72 15.11 1.60
CA ALA A 27 26.81 14.83 0.68
C ALA A 27 26.32 13.95 -0.48
N GLN A 28 26.55 14.40 -1.72
CA GLN A 28 26.25 13.65 -2.93
C GLN A 28 26.95 12.28 -2.87
N GLY A 29 26.17 11.20 -2.87
CA GLY A 29 26.69 9.84 -2.96
C GLY A 29 26.34 8.87 -1.82
N MET A 30 25.57 9.27 -0.81
CA MET A 30 24.95 8.28 0.09
C MET A 30 23.81 7.57 -0.64
N VAL A 31 24.13 6.45 -1.29
CA VAL A 31 23.12 5.49 -1.78
C VAL A 31 22.47 4.88 -0.55
N ILE A 32 21.25 5.29 -0.22
CA ILE A 32 20.45 4.62 0.80
C ILE A 32 20.22 3.19 0.33
N PRO A 33 20.60 2.15 1.10
CA PRO A 33 20.46 0.76 0.66
C PRO A 33 19.02 0.44 0.25
N GLY A 34 18.83 0.06 -1.01
CA GLY A 34 17.51 -0.26 -1.56
C GLY A 34 16.66 0.95 -1.95
N TRP A 35 17.22 2.16 -1.98
CA TRP A 35 16.61 3.30 -2.66
C TRP A 35 16.53 3.04 -4.16
N HIS A 36 15.37 3.34 -4.74
CA HIS A 36 15.17 3.33 -6.18
C HIS A 36 14.69 4.71 -6.60
N GLU A 37 15.48 5.38 -7.43
CA GLU A 37 15.19 6.74 -7.88
C GLU A 37 13.87 6.74 -8.69
N PRO A 38 12.88 7.55 -8.28
CA PRO A 38 11.68 7.74 -9.06
C PRO A 38 12.03 8.31 -10.46
N PRO A 39 11.25 7.99 -11.50
CA PRO A 39 11.47 8.54 -12.82
C PRO A 39 11.50 10.07 -12.80
N ALA A 40 12.41 10.67 -13.59
CA ALA A 40 12.59 12.13 -13.64
C ALA A 40 11.35 12.94 -14.09
N TRP A 41 10.30 12.27 -14.59
CA TRP A 41 9.03 12.90 -14.94
C TRP A 41 8.05 12.99 -13.76
N PHE A 42 8.38 12.42 -12.61
CA PHE A 42 7.62 12.64 -11.37
C PHE A 42 7.69 14.13 -11.00
N LYS A 43 6.59 14.64 -10.44
CA LYS A 43 6.49 16.04 -10.07
C LYS A 43 7.33 16.30 -8.82
N GLU A 44 8.24 17.26 -8.92
CA GLU A 44 8.85 17.89 -7.75
C GLU A 44 7.83 18.81 -7.10
N SER A 45 7.44 18.48 -5.87
CA SER A 45 6.39 19.20 -5.14
C SER A 45 6.86 19.59 -3.74
N PHE A 46 6.36 20.74 -3.27
CA PHE A 46 6.45 21.19 -1.87
C PHE A 46 5.52 20.41 -0.92
N LEU A 47 4.81 19.40 -1.43
CA LEU A 47 3.88 18.53 -0.72
C LEU A 47 2.69 19.27 -0.08
N ASP A 48 2.21 20.36 -0.70
CA ASP A 48 0.87 20.88 -0.41
C ASP A 48 -0.15 20.17 -1.31
N MET A 49 -0.87 19.23 -0.71
CA MET A 49 -1.80 18.37 -1.44
C MET A 49 -2.92 19.16 -2.12
N ARG A 50 -3.36 20.29 -1.55
CA ARG A 50 -4.45 21.08 -2.13
C ARG A 50 -3.96 21.87 -3.34
N GLU A 51 -2.77 22.46 -3.25
CA GLU A 51 -2.15 23.14 -4.37
C GLU A 51 -1.82 22.15 -5.50
N ASP A 52 -1.25 20.99 -5.18
CA ASP A 52 -0.94 19.95 -6.15
C ASP A 52 -2.18 19.44 -6.89
N ILE A 53 -3.30 19.24 -6.18
CA ILE A 53 -4.59 18.88 -6.80
C ILE A 53 -5.09 20.01 -7.69
N ALA A 54 -5.04 21.26 -7.23
CA ALA A 54 -5.52 22.40 -7.99
C ALA A 54 -4.72 22.62 -9.28
N GLU A 55 -3.40 22.47 -9.23
CA GLU A 55 -2.52 22.55 -10.38
C GLU A 55 -2.78 21.42 -11.38
N ALA A 56 -2.83 20.16 -10.90
CA ALA A 56 -3.14 19.02 -11.75
C ALA A 56 -4.49 19.21 -12.45
N THR A 57 -5.51 19.65 -11.70
CA THR A 57 -6.86 19.91 -12.21
C THR A 57 -6.85 21.01 -13.27
N LYS A 58 -6.09 22.10 -13.07
CA LYS A 58 -5.95 23.19 -14.04
C LYS A 58 -5.32 22.71 -15.36
N SER A 59 -4.41 21.74 -15.28
CA SER A 59 -3.82 21.07 -16.46
C SER A 59 -4.68 19.94 -17.03
N GLY A 60 -5.91 19.73 -16.52
CA GLY A 60 -6.81 18.65 -16.94
C GLY A 60 -6.41 17.25 -16.46
N ARG A 61 -5.38 17.17 -15.61
CA ARG A 61 -4.81 15.96 -15.00
C ARG A 61 -5.37 15.75 -13.59
N ARG A 62 -5.00 14.62 -12.98
CA ARG A 62 -5.32 14.25 -11.59
C ARG A 62 -4.05 14.05 -10.78
N LEU A 63 -4.13 14.11 -9.46
CA LEU A 63 -2.97 13.82 -8.61
C LEU A 63 -2.89 12.31 -8.33
N MET A 64 -1.71 11.72 -8.53
CA MET A 64 -1.39 10.36 -8.12
C MET A 64 -0.28 10.39 -7.07
N LEU A 65 -0.57 9.91 -5.88
CA LEU A 65 0.42 9.75 -4.82
C LEU A 65 1.00 8.33 -4.88
N TYR A 66 2.32 8.25 -5.01
CA TYR A 66 3.09 7.02 -4.99
C TYR A 66 3.78 6.85 -3.64
N PHE A 67 3.21 5.98 -2.79
CA PHE A 67 3.80 5.63 -1.51
C PHE A 67 4.83 4.51 -1.70
N HIS A 68 6.07 4.78 -1.28
CA HIS A 68 7.18 3.83 -1.36
C HIS A 68 7.94 3.76 -0.04
N GLN A 69 8.90 2.85 0.03
CA GLN A 69 9.88 2.77 1.10
C GLN A 69 11.18 2.19 0.54
N ASP A 70 12.28 2.41 1.25
CA ASP A 70 13.59 1.93 0.86
C ASP A 70 13.69 0.42 1.08
N GLY A 71 14.38 -0.27 0.18
CA GLY A 71 14.48 -1.73 0.21
C GLY A 71 13.19 -2.46 -0.18
N CYS A 72 12.21 -1.76 -0.77
CA CYS A 72 10.96 -2.33 -1.27
C CYS A 72 11.14 -2.94 -2.68
N PRO A 73 11.19 -4.28 -2.81
CA PRO A 73 11.45 -4.89 -4.12
C PRO A 73 10.25 -4.77 -5.08
N TYR A 74 9.02 -4.64 -4.57
CA TYR A 74 7.84 -4.37 -5.40
C TYR A 74 7.82 -2.93 -5.92
N CYS A 75 8.39 -1.99 -5.17
CA CYS A 75 8.56 -0.61 -5.59
C CYS A 75 9.55 -0.57 -6.75
N ALA A 76 10.70 -1.25 -6.61
CA ALA A 76 11.66 -1.45 -7.70
C ALA A 76 11.02 -2.07 -8.95
N LYS A 77 10.19 -3.12 -8.76
CA LYS A 77 9.48 -3.79 -9.85
C LYS A 77 8.50 -2.85 -10.55
N LEU A 78 7.71 -2.07 -9.80
CA LEU A 78 6.78 -1.07 -10.36
C LEU A 78 7.54 -0.01 -11.18
N LEU A 79 8.61 0.55 -10.63
CA LEU A 79 9.40 1.57 -11.33
C LEU A 79 10.02 1.01 -12.62
N ARG A 80 10.55 -0.23 -12.58
CA ARG A 80 11.21 -0.87 -13.74
C ARG A 80 10.24 -1.38 -14.81
N GLU A 81 9.15 -2.04 -14.42
CA GLU A 81 8.26 -2.72 -15.38
C GLU A 81 7.07 -1.86 -15.79
N ASN A 82 6.46 -1.12 -14.86
CA ASN A 82 5.32 -0.28 -15.20
C ASN A 82 5.80 1.08 -15.68
N PHE A 83 6.51 1.83 -14.83
CA PHE A 83 6.96 3.17 -15.21
C PHE A 83 8.18 3.18 -16.14
N GLY A 84 8.84 2.03 -16.32
CA GLY A 84 9.85 1.83 -17.36
C GLY A 84 9.27 1.48 -18.72
N ASP A 85 8.01 1.04 -18.78
CA ASP A 85 7.29 0.89 -20.06
C ASP A 85 6.85 2.27 -20.57
N LYS A 86 7.26 2.61 -21.79
CA LYS A 86 7.00 3.91 -22.39
C LYS A 86 5.50 4.21 -22.54
N ALA A 87 4.69 3.22 -22.93
CA ALA A 87 3.25 3.42 -23.13
C ALA A 87 2.54 3.68 -21.80
N ILE A 88 2.94 2.99 -20.73
CA ILE A 88 2.43 3.24 -19.37
C ILE A 88 2.88 4.61 -18.87
N ALA A 89 4.17 4.95 -19.00
CA ALA A 89 4.71 6.23 -18.56
C ALA A 89 4.04 7.40 -19.27
N ASP A 90 3.91 7.36 -20.60
CA ASP A 90 3.26 8.42 -21.39
C ASP A 90 1.78 8.55 -21.03
N LYS A 91 1.06 7.42 -20.87
CA LYS A 91 -0.33 7.42 -20.41
C LYS A 91 -0.46 8.04 -19.01
N THR A 92 0.45 7.68 -18.11
CA THR A 92 0.46 8.22 -16.74
C THR A 92 0.66 9.74 -16.78
N ARG A 93 1.69 10.23 -17.47
CA ARG A 93 1.99 11.66 -17.60
C ARG A 93 0.87 12.47 -18.24
N LYS A 94 0.15 11.86 -19.19
CA LYS A 94 -1.01 12.49 -19.85
C LYS A 94 -2.16 12.75 -18.89
N HIS A 95 -2.36 11.86 -17.92
CA HIS A 95 -3.54 11.90 -17.05
C HIS A 95 -3.24 12.32 -15.61
N PHE A 96 -1.98 12.25 -15.18
CA PHE A 96 -1.61 12.42 -13.78
C PHE A 96 -0.35 13.28 -13.60
N ASP A 97 -0.35 14.04 -12.52
CA ASP A 97 0.86 14.45 -11.81
C ASP A 97 1.16 13.39 -10.76
N VAL A 98 2.40 12.86 -10.75
CA VAL A 98 2.78 11.79 -9.82
C VAL A 98 3.78 12.33 -8.81
N ILE A 99 3.46 12.19 -7.53
CA ILE A 99 4.32 12.60 -6.41
C ILE A 99 4.72 11.37 -5.62
N ALA A 100 6.02 11.20 -5.39
CA ALA A 100 6.55 10.18 -4.50
C ALA A 100 6.46 10.64 -3.04
N ILE A 101 5.92 9.77 -2.17
CA ILE A 101 5.83 9.96 -0.72
C ILE A 101 6.54 8.78 -0.04
N ASN A 102 7.55 9.07 0.77
CA ASN A 102 8.23 8.03 1.54
C ASN A 102 7.41 7.67 2.77
N LEU A 103 7.04 6.39 2.92
CA LEU A 103 6.26 5.88 4.06
C LEU A 103 6.94 6.15 5.41
N TRP A 104 8.27 6.24 5.42
CA TRP A 104 9.07 6.55 6.61
C TRP A 104 9.64 7.97 6.62
N GLY A 105 9.26 8.77 5.62
CA GLY A 105 9.79 10.11 5.42
C GLY A 105 9.31 11.11 6.48
N ASP A 106 10.16 12.12 6.68
CA ASP A 106 9.94 13.22 7.62
C ASP A 106 9.82 14.58 6.93
N ARG A 107 9.68 14.60 5.59
CA ARG A 107 9.40 15.85 4.86
C ARG A 107 8.06 16.40 5.31
N GLU A 108 7.99 17.72 5.43
CA GLU A 108 6.74 18.42 5.75
C GLU A 108 5.74 18.23 4.61
N VAL A 109 4.50 17.92 4.97
CA VAL A 109 3.36 17.78 4.06
C VAL A 109 2.24 18.66 4.58
N THR A 110 1.61 19.45 3.71
CA THR A 110 0.34 20.09 4.02
C THR A 110 -0.79 19.18 3.51
N ASP A 111 -1.53 18.59 4.44
CA ASP A 111 -2.53 17.58 4.13
C ASP A 111 -3.77 18.15 3.40
N LEU A 112 -4.71 17.27 3.04
CA LEU A 112 -5.96 17.65 2.36
C LEU A 112 -6.86 18.58 3.20
N ALA A 113 -6.65 18.67 4.52
CA ALA A 113 -7.33 19.59 5.42
C ALA A 113 -6.55 20.90 5.64
N GLY A 114 -5.39 21.06 5.01
CA GLY A 114 -4.51 22.23 5.16
C GLY A 114 -3.68 22.22 6.43
N LYS A 115 -3.52 21.07 7.10
CA LYS A 115 -2.72 20.95 8.32
C LYS A 115 -1.29 20.50 7.99
N PRO A 116 -0.26 21.10 8.61
CA PRO A 116 1.09 20.61 8.48
C PRO A 116 1.23 19.26 9.19
N THR A 117 1.92 18.33 8.54
CA THR A 117 2.23 16.99 9.03
C THR A 117 3.55 16.51 8.40
N THR A 118 3.91 15.24 8.59
CA THR A 118 5.05 14.59 7.94
C THR A 118 4.58 13.53 6.97
N GLU A 119 5.41 13.10 6.02
CA GLU A 119 5.08 12.00 5.09
C GLU A 119 4.59 10.74 5.83
N LYS A 120 5.29 10.33 6.90
CA LYS A 120 4.91 9.16 7.70
C LYS A 120 3.55 9.29 8.38
N GLU A 121 3.25 10.43 8.99
CA GLU A 121 1.95 10.65 9.65
C GLU A 121 0.83 10.85 8.64
N PHE A 122 1.12 11.44 7.48
CA PHE A 122 0.19 11.55 6.37
C PHE A 122 -0.18 10.17 5.79
N ALA A 123 0.82 9.33 5.52
CA ALA A 123 0.61 7.97 5.04
C ALA A 123 -0.20 7.13 6.04
N LYS A 124 0.08 7.28 7.34
CA LYS A 124 -0.68 6.66 8.43
C LYS A 124 -2.13 7.15 8.51
N ALA A 125 -2.37 8.45 8.37
CA ALA A 125 -3.72 9.01 8.32
C ALA A 125 -4.53 8.47 7.13
N LEU A 126 -3.86 8.25 5.99
CA LEU A 126 -4.43 7.61 4.81
C LEU A 126 -4.53 6.07 4.91
N ARG A 127 -4.06 5.47 6.01
CA ARG A 127 -4.02 4.03 6.28
C ARG A 127 -3.26 3.26 5.20
N VAL A 128 -2.11 3.78 4.77
CA VAL A 128 -1.21 3.08 3.86
C VAL A 128 -0.46 2.00 4.63
N GLN A 129 -0.82 0.74 4.38
CA GLN A 129 -0.26 -0.43 5.09
C GLN A 129 0.75 -1.21 4.25
N PHE A 130 0.91 -0.88 2.97
CA PHE A 130 1.74 -1.62 2.02
C PHE A 130 2.46 -0.65 1.08
N THR A 131 3.54 -1.11 0.47
CA THR A 131 4.25 -0.40 -0.60
C THR A 131 4.55 -1.37 -1.74
N PRO A 132 4.40 -0.96 -3.02
CA PRO A 132 3.92 0.35 -3.42
C PRO A 132 2.41 0.50 -3.17
N THR A 133 1.96 1.70 -2.80
CA THR A 133 0.54 2.07 -2.86
C THR A 133 0.40 3.26 -3.79
N LEU A 134 -0.49 3.16 -4.77
CA LEU A 134 -0.83 4.25 -5.68
C LEU A 134 -2.22 4.78 -5.32
N LEU A 135 -2.29 6.03 -4.90
CA LEU A 135 -3.52 6.71 -4.56
C LEU A 135 -3.81 7.79 -5.61
N MET A 136 -4.74 7.49 -6.52
CA MET A 136 -5.22 8.43 -7.52
C MET A 136 -6.37 9.24 -6.93
N LEU A 137 -6.17 10.54 -6.79
CA LEU A 137 -7.15 11.47 -6.25
C LEU A 137 -8.00 12.10 -7.37
N ASP A 138 -9.26 12.36 -7.07
CA ASP A 138 -10.14 13.16 -7.92
C ASP A 138 -9.85 14.66 -7.76
N GLU A 139 -10.57 15.48 -8.53
CA GLU A 139 -10.39 16.93 -8.58
C GLU A 139 -10.74 17.64 -7.25
N LYS A 140 -11.33 16.94 -6.29
CA LYS A 140 -11.72 17.45 -4.97
C LYS A 140 -10.89 16.83 -3.84
N GLY A 141 -9.88 16.01 -4.17
CA GLY A 141 -9.09 15.26 -3.18
C GLY A 141 -9.76 13.99 -2.66
N GLY A 142 -10.88 13.57 -3.25
CA GLY A 142 -11.47 12.26 -3.01
C GLY A 142 -10.64 11.14 -3.65
N THR A 143 -10.80 9.90 -3.19
CA THR A 143 -10.11 8.76 -3.80
C THR A 143 -10.85 8.29 -5.05
N ALA A 144 -10.25 8.51 -6.23
CA ALA A 144 -10.76 7.97 -7.49
C ALA A 144 -10.43 6.48 -7.63
N LEU A 145 -9.19 6.10 -7.32
CA LEU A 145 -8.74 4.71 -7.29
C LEU A 145 -7.55 4.56 -6.35
N ARG A 146 -7.55 3.49 -5.56
CA ARG A 146 -6.42 3.07 -4.74
C ARG A 146 -5.96 1.70 -5.20
N LEU A 147 -4.67 1.57 -5.48
CA LEU A 147 -4.02 0.29 -5.77
C LEU A 147 -3.04 -0.01 -4.65
N ASN A 148 -3.20 -1.16 -4.02
CA ASN A 148 -2.32 -1.64 -2.97
C ASN A 148 -1.45 -2.77 -3.53
N GLY A 149 -0.13 -2.63 -3.41
CA GLY A 149 0.82 -3.58 -3.95
C GLY A 149 1.12 -3.41 -5.44
N TYR A 150 1.93 -4.32 -5.98
CA TYR A 150 2.32 -4.32 -7.39
C TYR A 150 1.18 -4.84 -8.27
N ILE A 151 0.85 -4.09 -9.32
CA ILE A 151 -0.13 -4.46 -10.34
C ILE A 151 0.61 -4.70 -11.67
N PRO A 152 0.42 -5.84 -12.35
CA PRO A 152 1.06 -6.12 -13.63
C PRO A 152 0.73 -5.08 -14.73
N PRO A 153 1.61 -4.88 -15.73
CA PRO A 153 1.48 -3.82 -16.75
C PRO A 153 0.12 -3.74 -17.46
N HIS A 154 -0.44 -4.88 -17.87
CA HIS A 154 -1.75 -4.93 -18.57
C HIS A 154 -2.87 -4.35 -17.69
N GLN A 155 -3.05 -4.89 -16.48
CA GLN A 155 -4.04 -4.36 -15.53
C GLN A 155 -3.75 -2.91 -15.11
N PHE A 156 -2.47 -2.55 -15.05
CA PHE A 156 -2.10 -1.19 -14.72
C PHE A 156 -2.53 -0.19 -15.79
N HIS A 157 -2.50 -0.56 -17.09
CA HIS A 157 -3.10 0.25 -18.13
C HIS A 157 -4.60 0.48 -17.91
N ALA A 158 -5.34 -0.57 -17.56
CA ALA A 158 -6.77 -0.46 -17.27
C ALA A 158 -7.02 0.44 -16.05
N ALA A 159 -6.21 0.35 -15.01
CA ALA A 159 -6.29 1.24 -13.84
C ALA A 159 -6.10 2.72 -14.22
N LEU A 160 -5.11 3.02 -15.06
CA LEU A 160 -4.87 4.37 -15.56
C LEU A 160 -6.02 4.88 -16.43
N ASP A 161 -6.57 4.03 -17.31
CA ASP A 161 -7.71 4.40 -18.15
C ASP A 161 -8.98 4.66 -17.32
N TYR A 162 -9.20 3.87 -16.27
CA TYR A 162 -10.32 4.05 -15.35
C TYR A 162 -10.24 5.37 -14.60
N ALA A 163 -9.13 5.61 -13.90
CA ALA A 163 -8.97 6.80 -13.07
C ALA A 163 -8.73 8.06 -13.90
N GLY A 164 -7.98 7.99 -15.01
CA GLY A 164 -7.78 9.12 -15.91
C GLY A 164 -9.04 9.46 -16.72
N GLY A 165 -9.86 8.45 -17.03
CA GLY A 165 -11.13 8.56 -17.73
C GLY A 165 -12.32 8.97 -16.85
N ARG A 166 -12.10 9.19 -15.54
CA ARG A 166 -13.14 9.59 -14.58
C ARG A 166 -14.30 8.58 -14.47
N LEU A 167 -13.98 7.30 -14.62
CA LEU A 167 -14.98 6.23 -14.69
C LEU A 167 -15.53 5.84 -13.32
N GLU A 168 -14.91 6.30 -12.22
CA GLU A 168 -15.38 6.09 -10.86
C GLU A 168 -16.78 6.65 -10.59
N LYS A 169 -17.18 7.65 -11.38
CA LYS A 169 -18.52 8.25 -11.32
C LYS A 169 -19.59 7.43 -12.05
N LYS A 170 -19.18 6.42 -12.82
CA LYS A 170 -20.07 5.62 -13.69
C LYS A 170 -20.19 4.17 -13.25
N GLN A 171 -19.08 3.56 -12.82
CA GLN A 171 -19.04 2.15 -12.43
C GLN A 171 -17.90 1.88 -11.45
N SER A 172 -17.95 0.73 -10.77
CA SER A 172 -16.84 0.29 -9.92
C SER A 172 -15.64 -0.15 -10.77
N PHE A 173 -14.43 -0.07 -10.21
CA PHE A 173 -13.22 -0.54 -10.89
C PHE A 173 -13.25 -2.04 -11.16
N THR A 174 -13.85 -2.80 -10.24
CA THR A 174 -14.06 -4.23 -10.37
C THR A 174 -14.91 -4.58 -11.59
N ASP A 175 -16.07 -3.93 -11.74
CA ASP A 175 -16.93 -4.14 -12.91
C ASP A 175 -16.22 -3.73 -14.22
N TYR A 176 -15.37 -2.69 -14.17
CA TYR A 176 -14.57 -2.25 -15.31
C TYR A 176 -13.50 -3.26 -15.75
N LEU A 177 -12.77 -3.85 -14.81
CA LEU A 177 -11.75 -4.86 -15.12
C LEU A 177 -12.34 -6.15 -15.66
N LEU A 178 -13.48 -6.60 -15.10
CA LEU A 178 -14.15 -7.85 -15.48
C LEU A 178 -14.48 -7.94 -16.98
N VAL A 179 -14.79 -6.82 -17.61
CA VAL A 179 -15.17 -6.77 -19.04
C VAL A 179 -13.96 -6.68 -19.97
N ARG A 180 -12.81 -6.19 -19.47
CA ARG A 180 -11.69 -5.81 -20.33
C ARG A 180 -10.53 -6.81 -20.34
N GLU A 181 -10.23 -7.45 -19.22
CA GLU A 181 -8.95 -8.17 -19.10
C GLU A 181 -9.06 -9.44 -18.25
N PRO A 182 -9.71 -10.50 -18.76
CA PRO A 182 -9.49 -11.82 -18.22
C PRO A 182 -8.10 -12.30 -18.67
N ALA A 183 -7.09 -12.17 -17.81
CA ALA A 183 -5.89 -13.00 -17.94
C ALA A 183 -6.33 -14.47 -18.00
N PRO A 184 -5.63 -15.35 -18.77
CA PRO A 184 -5.94 -16.77 -18.79
C PRO A 184 -6.06 -17.31 -17.36
N ALA A 185 -7.22 -17.86 -17.04
CA ALA A 185 -7.53 -18.38 -15.72
C ALA A 185 -8.33 -19.67 -15.86
N SER A 186 -8.38 -20.45 -14.79
CA SER A 186 -9.04 -21.75 -14.74
C SER A 186 -10.53 -21.69 -15.07
N GLY A 187 -11.18 -20.53 -14.87
CA GLY A 187 -12.63 -20.37 -15.04
C GLY A 187 -13.45 -21.00 -13.92
N THR A 188 -12.79 -21.46 -12.84
CA THR A 188 -13.44 -22.12 -11.71
C THR A 188 -13.03 -21.47 -10.39
N LEU A 189 -13.86 -21.65 -9.35
CA LEU A 189 -13.49 -21.23 -8.01
C LEU A 189 -12.87 -22.44 -7.28
N HIS A 190 -11.68 -22.27 -6.74
CA HIS A 190 -10.95 -23.34 -6.05
C HIS A 190 -11.53 -23.62 -4.68
N ASP A 191 -11.89 -24.88 -4.43
CA ASP A 191 -12.34 -25.35 -3.13
C ASP A 191 -11.16 -25.89 -2.33
N ALA A 192 -11.24 -25.80 -1.01
CA ALA A 192 -10.21 -26.32 -0.11
C ALA A 192 -10.84 -26.84 1.18
N PRO A 193 -10.28 -27.88 1.83
CA PRO A 193 -10.87 -28.46 3.03
C PRO A 193 -11.00 -27.49 4.21
N TRP A 194 -10.15 -26.45 4.25
CA TRP A 194 -10.15 -25.42 5.29
C TRP A 194 -11.15 -24.28 5.04
N LEU A 195 -11.83 -24.27 3.88
CA LEU A 195 -12.87 -23.31 3.56
C LEU A 195 -14.23 -23.75 4.13
N MET A 196 -14.94 -22.79 4.71
CA MET A 196 -16.34 -22.95 5.09
C MET A 196 -17.19 -23.27 3.87
N LYS A 197 -18.12 -24.23 4.03
CA LYS A 197 -19.10 -24.57 2.99
C LYS A 197 -20.27 -23.59 2.99
N ALA A 198 -20.83 -23.37 1.80
CA ALA A 198 -22.07 -22.66 1.62
C ALA A 198 -23.27 -23.40 2.26
N PRO A 199 -24.33 -22.70 2.70
CA PRO A 199 -24.46 -21.24 2.74
C PRO A 199 -23.58 -20.62 3.84
N LEU A 200 -22.91 -19.51 3.51
CA LEU A 200 -21.97 -18.87 4.42
C LEU A 200 -22.69 -18.10 5.54
N ASP A 201 -22.33 -18.43 6.79
CA ASP A 201 -22.77 -17.70 7.98
C ASP A 201 -21.57 -17.17 8.77
N LEU A 202 -21.25 -15.90 8.57
CA LEU A 202 -20.11 -15.23 9.20
C LEU A 202 -20.46 -14.62 10.57
N THR A 203 -21.68 -14.83 11.08
CA THR A 203 -22.11 -14.36 12.41
C THR A 203 -21.62 -15.28 13.53
N LYS A 204 -21.51 -16.59 13.25
CA LYS A 204 -21.03 -17.59 14.20
C LYS A 204 -19.64 -17.23 14.67
N ARG A 205 -19.33 -17.44 15.96
CA ARG A 205 -18.03 -17.19 16.59
C ARG A 205 -17.59 -18.42 17.38
N ASP A 206 -16.35 -18.85 17.23
CA ASP A 206 -15.73 -19.97 17.95
C ASP A 206 -14.42 -19.54 18.66
N GLY A 207 -14.22 -18.23 18.79
CA GLY A 207 -12.99 -17.63 19.33
C GLY A 207 -11.87 -17.46 18.29
N LYS A 208 -11.94 -18.11 17.12
CA LYS A 208 -10.97 -17.88 16.03
C LYS A 208 -11.31 -16.61 15.25
N PRO A 209 -10.31 -15.87 14.74
CA PRO A 209 -10.54 -14.83 13.74
C PRO A 209 -11.13 -15.42 12.44
N THR A 210 -11.86 -14.60 11.70
CA THR A 210 -12.43 -14.97 10.40
C THR A 210 -11.59 -14.37 9.28
N LEU A 211 -11.12 -15.21 8.35
CA LEU A 211 -10.52 -14.78 7.10
C LEU A 211 -11.56 -14.88 5.99
N VAL A 212 -11.78 -13.81 5.25
CA VAL A 212 -12.66 -13.81 4.09
C VAL A 212 -11.84 -13.53 2.85
N ILE A 213 -11.84 -14.48 1.92
CA ILE A 213 -11.10 -14.41 0.66
C ILE A 213 -12.11 -14.07 -0.43
N PHE A 214 -11.93 -12.91 -1.07
CA PHE A 214 -12.74 -12.46 -2.18
C PHE A 214 -12.07 -12.87 -3.49
N GLU A 215 -12.79 -13.63 -4.30
CA GLU A 215 -12.30 -14.25 -5.54
C GLU A 215 -13.35 -14.14 -6.64
N GLN A 216 -12.98 -14.56 -7.84
CA GLN A 216 -13.88 -14.71 -8.99
C GLN A 216 -13.40 -15.89 -9.84
N LYS A 217 -14.30 -16.44 -10.66
CA LYS A 217 -14.00 -17.61 -11.51
C LYS A 217 -12.83 -17.40 -12.47
N VAL A 218 -12.70 -16.18 -13.00
CA VAL A 218 -11.65 -15.84 -13.98
C VAL A 218 -10.63 -14.94 -13.29
N CYS A 219 -9.69 -15.56 -12.57
CA CYS A 219 -8.70 -14.87 -11.75
C CYS A 219 -7.37 -15.63 -11.70
N ALA A 220 -6.42 -15.26 -12.55
CA ALA A 220 -5.10 -15.90 -12.59
C ALA A 220 -4.35 -15.82 -11.25
N GLY A 221 -4.47 -14.69 -10.54
CA GLY A 221 -3.87 -14.54 -9.20
C GLY A 221 -4.53 -15.42 -8.14
N CYS A 222 -5.81 -15.74 -8.29
CA CYS A 222 -6.51 -16.69 -7.42
C CYS A 222 -6.02 -18.11 -7.72
N ASP A 223 -5.90 -18.47 -9.01
CA ASP A 223 -5.35 -19.75 -9.43
C ASP A 223 -3.94 -19.97 -8.87
N GLU A 224 -3.03 -19.00 -9.03
CA GLU A 224 -1.67 -19.06 -8.48
C GLU A 224 -1.68 -19.17 -6.96
N MET A 225 -2.56 -18.43 -6.28
CA MET A 225 -2.66 -18.48 -4.82
C MET A 225 -3.10 -19.87 -4.30
N HIS A 226 -4.07 -20.51 -4.95
CA HIS A 226 -4.52 -21.85 -4.58
C HIS A 226 -3.52 -22.93 -4.95
N ALA A 227 -2.82 -22.80 -6.07
CA ALA A 227 -1.83 -23.76 -6.52
C ALA A 227 -0.51 -23.68 -5.73
N GLU A 228 -0.04 -22.48 -5.41
CA GLU A 228 1.32 -22.26 -4.91
C GLU A 228 1.40 -21.51 -3.58
N GLY A 229 0.41 -20.67 -3.27
CA GLY A 229 0.39 -19.85 -2.05
C GLY A 229 -0.09 -20.64 -0.83
N PHE A 230 -1.35 -21.07 -0.84
CA PHE A 230 -1.99 -21.77 0.28
C PHE A 230 -1.38 -23.14 0.63
N PRO A 231 -0.90 -23.96 -0.32
CA PRO A 231 -0.32 -25.26 0.00
C PRO A 231 1.02 -25.20 0.74
N ARG A 232 1.67 -24.03 0.81
CA ARG A 232 2.96 -23.90 1.49
C ARG A 232 2.81 -24.23 2.98
N PRO A 233 3.73 -25.02 3.58
CA PRO A 233 3.56 -25.52 4.94
C PRO A 233 3.29 -24.44 6.01
N GLU A 234 4.02 -23.32 5.96
CA GLU A 234 3.81 -22.20 6.89
C GLU A 234 2.41 -21.58 6.72
N VAL A 235 2.00 -21.34 5.49
CA VAL A 235 0.70 -20.73 5.17
C VAL A 235 -0.44 -21.67 5.57
N ALA A 236 -0.34 -22.94 5.20
CA ALA A 236 -1.31 -23.97 5.56
C ALA A 236 -1.49 -24.10 7.08
N ALA A 237 -0.39 -24.08 7.84
CA ALA A 237 -0.43 -24.12 9.30
C ALA A 237 -1.10 -22.87 9.89
N LEU A 238 -0.83 -21.69 9.34
CA LEU A 238 -1.46 -20.45 9.78
C LEU A 238 -2.96 -20.41 9.43
N LEU A 239 -3.37 -20.90 8.26
CA LEU A 239 -4.77 -20.97 7.84
C LEU A 239 -5.65 -21.78 8.81
N GLN A 240 -5.11 -22.81 9.48
CA GLN A 240 -5.84 -23.58 10.50
C GLN A 240 -6.24 -22.76 11.74
N ARG A 241 -5.61 -21.60 11.94
CA ARG A 241 -5.93 -20.66 13.02
C ARG A 241 -7.12 -19.76 12.69
N TYR A 242 -7.68 -19.88 11.49
CA TYR A 242 -8.80 -19.09 11.02
C TYR A 242 -10.05 -19.93 10.80
N ARG A 243 -11.20 -19.25 10.85
CA ARG A 243 -12.37 -19.64 10.09
C ARG A 243 -12.32 -18.96 8.74
N ALA A 244 -12.04 -19.70 7.68
CA ALA A 244 -11.86 -19.13 6.36
C ALA A 244 -13.12 -19.29 5.50
N ALA A 245 -13.56 -18.21 4.85
CA ALA A 245 -14.67 -18.21 3.91
C ALA A 245 -14.21 -17.65 2.57
N ARG A 246 -14.74 -18.21 1.47
CA ARG A 246 -14.51 -17.72 0.11
C ARG A 246 -15.77 -17.06 -0.42
N VAL A 247 -15.65 -15.84 -0.92
CA VAL A 247 -16.75 -15.05 -1.48
C VAL A 247 -16.48 -14.79 -2.95
N ASP A 248 -17.41 -15.21 -3.82
CA ASP A 248 -17.38 -14.86 -5.23
C ASP A 248 -17.94 -13.46 -5.44
N ILE A 249 -17.10 -12.52 -5.86
CA ILE A 249 -17.48 -11.11 -6.04
C ILE A 249 -18.51 -10.89 -7.16
N ALA A 250 -18.76 -11.90 -8.00
CA ALA A 250 -19.76 -11.84 -9.06
C ALA A 250 -21.07 -12.58 -8.70
N ALA A 251 -21.09 -13.35 -7.60
CA ALA A 251 -22.22 -14.23 -7.29
C ALA A 251 -23.42 -13.51 -6.66
N ASN A 252 -24.62 -13.99 -7.03
CA ASN A 252 -25.90 -13.62 -6.42
C ASN A 252 -26.22 -14.43 -5.15
N GLU A 253 -25.40 -15.43 -4.82
CA GLU A 253 -25.61 -16.28 -3.65
C GLU A 253 -25.57 -15.44 -2.38
N VAL A 254 -26.51 -15.71 -1.46
CA VAL A 254 -26.68 -14.92 -0.24
C VAL A 254 -25.81 -15.49 0.88
N LEU A 255 -25.07 -14.61 1.57
CA LEU A 255 -24.36 -14.91 2.81
C LEU A 255 -24.90 -14.06 3.97
N LYS A 256 -24.67 -14.52 5.21
CA LYS A 256 -24.82 -13.66 6.40
C LYS A 256 -23.47 -13.05 6.75
N THR A 257 -23.39 -11.72 6.66
CA THR A 257 -22.18 -10.94 6.96
C THR A 257 -21.81 -11.00 8.45
N PRO A 258 -20.60 -10.57 8.85
CA PRO A 258 -20.20 -10.55 10.25
C PRO A 258 -21.12 -9.73 11.18
N ASN A 259 -21.81 -8.72 10.63
CA ASN A 259 -22.79 -7.90 11.35
C ASN A 259 -24.25 -8.39 11.23
N GLY A 260 -24.46 -9.60 10.71
CA GLY A 260 -25.79 -10.25 10.66
C GLY A 260 -26.68 -9.86 9.50
N LYS A 261 -26.22 -9.06 8.54
CA LYS A 261 -26.99 -8.74 7.34
C LYS A 261 -26.92 -9.87 6.33
N SER A 262 -28.06 -10.19 5.70
CA SER A 262 -28.10 -11.10 4.55
C SER A 262 -27.92 -10.30 3.27
N LEU A 263 -26.84 -10.56 2.52
CA LEU A 263 -26.53 -9.87 1.27
C LEU A 263 -26.05 -10.88 0.22
N ALA A 264 -26.29 -10.58 -1.06
CA ALA A 264 -25.60 -11.28 -2.12
C ALA A 264 -24.08 -11.06 -2.00
N MET A 265 -23.27 -12.09 -2.28
CA MET A 265 -21.81 -12.02 -2.24
C MET A 265 -21.27 -10.80 -3.00
N ARG A 266 -21.77 -10.58 -4.23
CA ARG A 266 -21.47 -9.40 -5.05
C ARG A 266 -21.72 -8.07 -4.35
N ASP A 267 -22.88 -7.92 -3.73
CA ASP A 267 -23.28 -6.64 -3.16
C ASP A 267 -22.48 -6.36 -1.88
N TRP A 268 -22.13 -7.40 -1.13
CA TRP A 268 -21.23 -7.27 0.01
C TRP A 268 -19.80 -6.89 -0.40
N ALA A 269 -19.25 -7.51 -1.45
CA ALA A 269 -17.94 -7.16 -1.99
C ALA A 269 -17.88 -5.68 -2.43
N ARG A 270 -18.94 -5.18 -3.10
CA ARG A 270 -19.07 -3.75 -3.45
C ARG A 270 -19.17 -2.86 -2.23
N GLN A 271 -19.96 -3.24 -1.22
CA GLN A 271 -20.08 -2.49 0.03
C GLN A 271 -18.72 -2.36 0.74
N LEU A 272 -17.91 -3.42 0.73
CA LEU A 272 -16.54 -3.40 1.27
C LEU A 272 -15.51 -2.73 0.36
N LYS A 273 -15.93 -2.27 -0.83
CA LYS A 273 -15.09 -1.65 -1.86
C LYS A 273 -13.93 -2.55 -2.31
N ILE A 274 -14.18 -3.86 -2.44
CA ILE A 274 -13.20 -4.80 -2.96
C ILE A 274 -12.95 -4.51 -4.44
N ALA A 275 -11.82 -3.88 -4.72
CA ALA A 275 -11.44 -3.43 -6.06
C ALA A 275 -10.74 -4.52 -6.89
N TYR A 276 -10.20 -5.56 -6.24
CA TYR A 276 -9.31 -6.53 -6.87
C TYR A 276 -9.46 -7.94 -6.28
N THR A 277 -9.10 -8.97 -7.04
CA THR A 277 -9.09 -10.37 -6.59
C THR A 277 -7.74 -11.07 -6.91
N PRO A 278 -7.18 -11.89 -6.00
CA PRO A 278 -7.71 -12.18 -4.67
C PRO A 278 -7.57 -10.98 -3.72
N SER A 279 -8.51 -10.86 -2.79
CA SER A 279 -8.40 -9.94 -1.65
C SER A 279 -8.73 -10.68 -0.35
N PHE A 280 -8.00 -10.36 0.71
CA PHE A 280 -8.11 -11.00 2.03
C PHE A 280 -8.59 -9.97 3.04
N VAL A 281 -9.77 -10.19 3.63
CA VAL A 281 -10.30 -9.35 4.70
C VAL A 281 -10.33 -10.16 5.98
N PHE A 282 -9.70 -9.61 7.02
CA PHE A 282 -9.54 -10.26 8.30
C PHE A 282 -10.45 -9.62 9.34
N PHE A 283 -11.27 -10.43 9.97
CA PHE A 283 -12.11 -10.06 11.09
C PHE A 283 -11.57 -10.68 12.37
N ASP A 284 -11.55 -9.91 13.46
CA ASP A 284 -11.24 -10.45 14.78
C ASP A 284 -12.32 -11.43 15.26
N ALA A 285 -12.08 -12.07 16.40
CA ALA A 285 -13.03 -13.01 17.01
C ALA A 285 -14.39 -12.37 17.36
N GLY A 286 -14.48 -11.03 17.41
CA GLY A 286 -15.74 -10.30 17.59
C GLY A 286 -16.46 -9.98 16.28
N GLY A 287 -15.85 -10.25 15.13
CA GLY A 287 -16.41 -9.93 13.82
C GLY A 287 -16.13 -8.51 13.33
N ARG A 288 -15.24 -7.78 13.99
CA ARG A 288 -14.81 -6.46 13.53
C ARG A 288 -13.65 -6.64 12.55
N GLU A 289 -13.71 -5.92 11.43
CA GLU A 289 -12.61 -5.88 10.48
C GLU A 289 -11.38 -5.24 11.15
N VAL A 290 -10.24 -5.94 11.12
CA VAL A 290 -9.00 -5.50 11.77
C VAL A 290 -7.84 -5.33 10.80
N PHE A 291 -7.91 -6.01 9.65
CA PHE A 291 -6.87 -5.93 8.64
C PHE A 291 -7.43 -6.36 7.29
N ARG A 292 -6.85 -5.87 6.21
CA ARG A 292 -7.13 -6.36 4.87
C ARG A 292 -5.89 -6.26 4.01
N VAL A 293 -5.80 -7.15 3.03
CA VAL A 293 -4.82 -7.11 1.96
C VAL A 293 -5.57 -7.23 0.64
N GLU A 294 -5.27 -6.36 -0.30
CA GLU A 294 -5.82 -6.42 -1.66
C GLU A 294 -4.68 -6.79 -2.61
N GLY A 295 -4.89 -7.79 -3.47
CA GLY A 295 -3.87 -8.26 -4.40
C GLY A 295 -3.23 -9.61 -4.03
N TYR A 296 -2.54 -10.16 -5.02
CA TYR A 296 -1.70 -11.33 -4.82
C TYR A 296 -0.51 -10.97 -3.91
N LEU A 297 -0.31 -11.77 -2.86
CA LEU A 297 0.84 -11.66 -1.98
C LEU A 297 1.82 -12.79 -2.25
N ARG A 298 3.11 -12.47 -2.34
CA ARG A 298 4.15 -13.51 -2.27
C ARG A 298 4.09 -14.25 -0.92
N PRO A 299 4.57 -15.49 -0.86
CA PRO A 299 4.43 -16.37 0.29
C PRO A 299 4.79 -15.74 1.65
N PHE A 300 5.90 -15.01 1.73
CA PHE A 300 6.31 -14.37 2.98
C PHE A 300 5.31 -13.31 3.47
N HIS A 301 4.77 -12.49 2.56
CA HIS A 301 3.80 -11.46 2.90
C HIS A 301 2.44 -12.06 3.26
N LEU A 302 2.04 -13.14 2.58
CA LEU A 302 0.84 -13.91 2.91
C LEU A 302 0.94 -14.56 4.29
N ALA A 303 2.06 -15.22 4.59
CA ALA A 303 2.28 -15.80 5.91
C ALA A 303 2.33 -14.70 6.99
N SER A 304 2.94 -13.55 6.69
CA SER A 304 3.00 -12.44 7.63
C SER A 304 1.62 -11.81 7.88
N SER A 305 0.77 -11.66 6.87
CA SER A 305 -0.60 -11.14 7.04
C SER A 305 -1.45 -12.09 7.88
N LEU A 306 -1.33 -13.41 7.63
CA LEU A 306 -1.98 -14.44 8.43
C LEU A 306 -1.46 -14.47 9.87
N ASP A 307 -0.16 -14.33 10.12
CA ASP A 307 0.33 -14.35 11.50
C ASP A 307 -0.01 -13.05 12.25
N TYR A 308 0.00 -11.91 11.56
CA TYR A 308 -0.31 -10.60 12.14
C TYR A 308 -1.68 -10.56 12.83
N VAL A 309 -2.70 -11.14 12.19
CA VAL A 309 -4.03 -11.22 12.78
C VAL A 309 -4.17 -12.40 13.75
N ALA A 310 -3.61 -13.57 13.42
CA ALA A 310 -3.75 -14.77 14.24
C ALA A 310 -3.04 -14.64 15.60
N SER A 311 -1.90 -13.94 15.64
CA SER A 311 -1.17 -13.61 16.88
C SER A 311 -1.79 -12.46 17.67
N GLY A 312 -2.69 -11.68 17.06
CA GLY A 312 -3.21 -10.45 17.65
C GLY A 312 -2.22 -9.28 17.65
N ALA A 313 -1.11 -9.37 16.90
CA ALA A 313 -0.07 -8.34 16.83
C ALA A 313 -0.61 -6.96 16.43
N TYR A 314 -1.65 -6.92 15.58
CA TYR A 314 -2.33 -5.69 15.16
C TYR A 314 -2.83 -4.80 16.30
N ARG A 315 -3.03 -5.36 17.50
CA ARG A 315 -3.47 -4.60 18.68
C ARG A 315 -2.34 -3.79 19.31
N LYS A 316 -1.10 -4.27 19.21
CA LYS A 316 0.09 -3.65 19.81
C LYS A 316 0.90 -2.86 18.79
N GLN A 317 0.96 -3.37 17.57
CA GLN A 317 1.62 -2.74 16.44
C GLN A 317 0.57 -2.59 15.33
N PRO A 318 -0.09 -1.43 15.17
CA PRO A 318 -1.10 -1.23 14.14
C PRO A 318 -0.50 -1.06 12.72
N GLU A 319 0.79 -0.74 12.62
CA GLU A 319 1.50 -0.58 11.35
C GLU A 319 2.06 -1.93 10.87
N PHE A 320 1.41 -2.50 9.86
CA PHE A 320 1.76 -3.83 9.36
C PHE A 320 3.20 -3.93 8.83
N GLN A 321 3.72 -2.86 8.20
CA GLN A 321 5.10 -2.88 7.70
C GLN A 321 6.12 -3.02 8.82
N ARG A 322 5.94 -2.33 9.94
CA ARG A 322 6.82 -2.50 11.12
C ARG A 322 6.78 -3.91 11.66
N PHE A 323 5.61 -4.55 11.63
CA PHE A 323 5.48 -5.96 12.01
C PHE A 323 6.24 -6.88 11.05
N ILE A 324 6.12 -6.68 9.73
CA ILE A 324 6.86 -7.46 8.73
C ILE A 324 8.37 -7.28 8.91
N GLU A 325 8.85 -6.06 9.08
CA GLU A 325 10.27 -5.76 9.27
C GLU A 325 10.83 -6.44 10.51
N ALA A 326 10.13 -6.34 11.65
CA ALA A 326 10.51 -7.01 12.89
C ALA A 326 10.52 -8.53 12.72
N ARG A 327 9.50 -9.10 12.05
CA ARG A 327 9.45 -10.54 11.73
C ARG A 327 10.63 -10.95 10.85
N ALA A 328 10.97 -10.13 9.85
CA ALA A 328 12.07 -10.40 8.94
C ALA A 328 13.42 -10.33 9.67
N ALA A 329 13.63 -9.32 10.52
CA ALA A 329 14.84 -9.21 11.34
C ALA A 329 15.03 -10.45 12.24
N ALA A 330 14.00 -10.84 12.98
CA ALA A 330 14.04 -11.99 13.89
C ALA A 330 14.32 -13.32 13.17
N ARG A 331 13.92 -13.46 11.90
CA ARG A 331 14.24 -14.64 11.07
C ARG A 331 15.67 -14.63 10.54
N ARG A 332 16.16 -13.47 10.10
CA ARG A 332 17.56 -13.33 9.67
C ARG A 332 18.53 -13.62 10.82
N GLU A 333 18.19 -13.21 12.04
CA GLU A 333 18.96 -13.54 13.26
C GLU A 333 19.04 -15.05 13.53
N LYS A 334 18.03 -15.81 13.09
CA LYS A 334 18.00 -17.28 13.17
C LYS A 334 18.69 -17.97 11.98
N GLY A 335 19.28 -17.20 11.07
CA GLY A 335 19.94 -17.72 9.86
C GLY A 335 18.98 -18.14 8.75
N GLU A 336 17.70 -17.80 8.83
CA GLU A 336 16.72 -18.14 7.78
C GLU A 336 16.92 -17.24 6.56
N LYS A 337 16.90 -17.83 5.35
CA LYS A 337 16.87 -17.06 4.10
C LYS A 337 15.45 -16.57 3.84
N ILE A 338 15.27 -15.25 3.82
CA ILE A 338 13.98 -14.63 3.50
C ILE A 338 13.97 -14.22 2.04
N GLU A 339 13.20 -14.96 1.24
CA GLU A 339 12.95 -14.60 -0.16
C GLU A 339 11.67 -13.76 -0.24
N LEU A 340 11.82 -12.43 -0.36
CA LEU A 340 10.67 -11.51 -0.44
C LEU A 340 9.95 -11.57 -1.80
N MET A 341 10.64 -12.08 -2.84
CA MET A 341 10.22 -11.99 -4.24
C MET A 341 10.03 -13.33 -4.96
N LYS A 342 10.32 -14.45 -4.29
CA LYS A 342 10.10 -15.81 -4.83
C LYS A 342 8.94 -16.52 -4.14
#